data_AF-A0A6A6FZM9-F1
#
_entry.id   AF-A0A6A6FZM9-F1
#
_cell.length_a   1.000
_cell.length_b   1.000
_cell.length_c   1.000
_cell.angle_alpha   90.00
_cell.angle_beta   90.00
_cell.angle_gamma   90.00
#
_symmetry.space_group_name_H-M   'P 1'
#
loop_
_entity.id
_entity.type
_entity.pdbx_description
1 polymer ?
#
loop_
_entity_poly.entity_id
_entity_poly.type
_entity_poly.pdbx_seq_one_letter_code
_entity_poly.pdbx_strand_id
1 'polypeptide(L)'
;DPNINAHMMYDEQDNSIHDLFEQDDWDGLADLLFAALSDPFLPRFFRAKYHILSAWCSKEPRVHLDLAKTRIENIVEVLKADGQPDEEIDRRLSVLRSMVETAEGAIEEVDVDEQ
;
A
#
# COMPACT_ATOMS: atom_id res chain seq x y z
N ASP A 1 -8.36 -11.46 24.07
CA ASP A 1 -9.01 -11.51 22.75
C ASP A 1 -7.90 -11.65 21.71
N PRO A 2 -7.82 -12.77 20.96
CA PRO A 2 -6.78 -12.98 19.96
C PRO A 2 -6.76 -11.91 18.85
N ASN A 3 -7.86 -11.17 18.64
CA ASN A 3 -7.90 -10.08 17.66
C ASN A 3 -7.09 -8.83 18.08
N ILE A 4 -6.92 -8.59 19.38
CA ILE A 4 -6.14 -7.43 19.87
C ILE A 4 -4.65 -7.58 19.50
N ASN A 5 -4.15 -8.82 19.47
CA ASN A 5 -2.75 -9.11 19.19
C ASN A 5 -2.40 -8.91 17.70
N ALA A 6 -3.33 -9.24 16.80
CA ALA A 6 -3.12 -9.08 15.36
C ALA A 6 -3.11 -7.60 14.92
N HIS A 7 -3.99 -6.76 15.49
CA HIS A 7 -3.97 -5.33 15.21
C HIS A 7 -2.67 -4.66 15.64
N MET A 8 -2.23 -4.92 16.88
CA MET A 8 -0.96 -4.40 17.37
C MET A 8 0.22 -4.83 16.50
N MET A 9 0.24 -6.10 16.06
CA MET A 9 1.30 -6.62 15.19
C MET A 9 1.40 -5.86 13.86
N TYR A 10 0.27 -5.61 13.19
CA TYR A 10 0.29 -4.89 11.91
C TYR A 10 0.55 -3.39 12.09
N ASP A 11 0.13 -2.79 13.20
CA ASP A 11 0.46 -1.40 13.52
C ASP A 11 1.97 -1.23 13.78
N GLU A 12 2.60 -2.16 14.51
CA GLU A 12 4.05 -2.16 14.73
C GLU A 12 4.84 -2.36 13.43
N GLN A 13 4.35 -3.26 12.56
CA GLN A 13 4.94 -3.45 11.23
C GLN A 13 4.79 -2.18 10.36
N ASP A 14 3.62 -1.54 10.36
CA ASP A 14 3.37 -0.32 9.60
C ASP A 14 4.25 0.84 10.08
N ASN A 15 4.45 0.97 11.39
CA ASN A 15 5.39 1.93 11.98
C ASN A 15 6.83 1.65 11.53
N SER A 16 7.26 0.38 11.53
CA SER A 16 8.61 0.01 11.08
C SER A 16 8.83 0.32 9.60
N ILE A 17 7.81 0.07 8.76
CA ILE A 17 7.83 0.43 7.33
C ILE A 17 7.90 1.94 7.15
N HIS A 18 7.14 2.69 7.93
CA HIS A 18 7.15 4.15 7.90
C HIS A 18 8.51 4.73 8.31
N ASP A 19 9.10 4.22 9.40
CA ASP A 19 10.41 4.64 9.88
C ASP A 19 11.50 4.43 8.82
N LEU A 20 11.48 3.29 8.10
CA LEU A 20 12.43 3.01 7.02
C LEU A 20 12.22 3.93 5.82
N PHE A 21 10.96 4.25 5.49
CA PHE A 21 10.63 5.20 4.43
C PHE A 21 11.12 6.62 4.77
N GLU A 22 10.93 7.09 6.01
CA GLU A 22 11.41 8.41 6.44
C GLU A 22 12.93 8.52 6.53
N GLN A 23 13.62 7.39 6.72
CA GLN A 23 15.08 7.31 6.78
C GLN A 23 15.75 7.13 5.42
N ASP A 24 14.96 7.07 4.32
CA ASP A 24 15.42 6.74 2.97
C ASP A 24 16.20 5.40 2.92
N ASP A 25 15.88 4.44 3.81
CA ASP A 25 16.48 3.10 3.81
C ASP A 25 15.71 2.20 2.82
N TRP A 26 15.97 2.41 1.52
CA TRP A 26 15.24 1.74 0.45
C TRP A 26 15.45 0.23 0.41
N ASP A 27 16.66 -0.25 0.76
CA ASP A 27 16.97 -1.68 0.78
C ASP A 27 16.25 -2.36 1.96
N GLY A 28 16.33 -1.78 3.16
CA GLY A 28 15.62 -2.28 4.34
C GLY A 28 14.10 -2.23 4.15
N LEU A 29 13.60 -1.16 3.53
CA LEU A 29 12.19 -1.02 3.19
C LEU A 29 11.74 -2.12 2.22
N ALA A 30 12.50 -2.39 1.17
CA ALA A 30 12.19 -3.42 0.18
C ALA A 30 12.09 -4.81 0.82
N ASP A 31 13.05 -5.16 1.68
CA ASP A 31 13.07 -6.44 2.40
C ASP A 31 11.85 -6.60 3.32
N LEU A 32 11.52 -5.54 4.09
CA LEU A 32 10.40 -5.58 5.01
C LEU A 32 9.04 -5.65 4.28
N LEU A 33 8.89 -4.90 3.18
CA LEU A 33 7.70 -4.95 2.33
C LEU A 33 7.52 -6.32 1.67
N PHE A 34 8.61 -6.93 1.18
CA PHE A 34 8.56 -8.28 0.62
C PHE A 34 8.09 -9.31 1.64
N ALA A 35 8.62 -9.24 2.87
CA ALA A 35 8.20 -10.10 3.97
C ALA A 35 6.72 -9.89 4.33
N ALA A 36 6.29 -8.62 4.46
CA ALA A 36 4.91 -8.28 4.78
C ALA A 36 3.91 -8.75 3.71
N LEU A 37 4.22 -8.53 2.42
CA LEU A 37 3.35 -8.93 1.31
C LEU A 37 3.23 -10.46 1.17
N SER A 38 4.20 -11.21 1.69
CA SER A 38 4.18 -12.67 1.73
C SER A 38 3.23 -13.26 2.79
N ASP A 39 2.79 -12.46 3.77
CA ASP A 39 1.83 -12.90 4.79
C ASP A 39 0.42 -13.04 4.19
N PRO A 40 -0.19 -14.23 4.13
CA PRO A 40 -1.54 -14.41 3.58
C PRO A 40 -2.64 -13.74 4.42
N PHE A 41 -2.38 -13.41 5.68
CA PHE A 41 -3.34 -12.79 6.60
C PHE A 41 -3.26 -11.26 6.63
N LEU A 42 -2.30 -10.67 5.90
CA LEU A 42 -2.13 -9.22 5.83
C LEU A 42 -3.46 -8.51 5.47
N PRO A 43 -3.94 -7.56 6.28
CA PRO A 43 -5.17 -6.83 6.02
C PRO A 43 -5.14 -6.14 4.65
N ARG A 44 -6.30 -6.13 3.97
CA ARG A 44 -6.43 -5.62 2.59
C ARG A 44 -5.90 -4.19 2.44
N PHE A 45 -6.17 -3.34 3.43
CA PHE A 45 -5.72 -1.95 3.43
C PHE A 45 -4.19 -1.86 3.45
N PHE A 46 -3.53 -2.54 4.39
CA PHE A 46 -2.07 -2.59 4.45
C PHE A 46 -1.48 -3.22 3.19
N ARG A 47 -2.09 -4.27 2.65
CA ARG A 47 -1.64 -4.86 1.38
C ARG A 47 -1.66 -3.86 0.22
N ALA A 48 -2.71 -3.06 0.09
CA ALA A 48 -2.76 -2.00 -0.90
C ALA A 48 -1.66 -0.94 -0.64
N LYS A 49 -1.56 -0.45 0.59
CA LYS A 49 -0.52 0.52 1.01
C LYS A 49 0.89 0.03 0.68
N TYR A 50 1.19 -1.22 1.02
CA TYR A 50 2.53 -1.81 0.86
C TYR A 50 2.89 -2.03 -0.60
N HIS A 51 1.92 -2.39 -1.45
CA HIS A 51 2.17 -2.39 -2.89
C HIS A 51 2.49 -0.97 -3.40
N ILE A 52 1.82 0.08 -2.92
CA ILE A 52 2.16 1.46 -3.31
C ILE A 52 3.58 1.82 -2.86
N LEU A 53 3.94 1.51 -1.62
CA LEU A 53 5.28 1.78 -1.09
C LEU A 53 6.36 0.99 -1.82
N SER A 54 6.10 -0.26 -2.22
CA SER A 54 7.04 -1.04 -3.01
C SER A 54 7.35 -0.42 -4.36
N ALA A 55 6.49 0.44 -4.92
CA ALA A 55 6.81 1.15 -6.15
C ALA A 55 8.02 2.09 -6.01
N TRP A 56 8.33 2.57 -4.80
CA TRP A 56 9.46 3.47 -4.56
C TRP A 56 10.82 2.75 -4.51
N CYS A 57 10.81 1.45 -4.17
CA CYS A 57 12.03 0.67 -3.94
C CYS A 57 12.12 -0.58 -4.83
N SER A 58 11.26 -0.69 -5.86
CA SER A 58 11.22 -1.83 -6.79
C SER A 58 11.78 -1.48 -8.16
N LYS A 59 12.31 -2.49 -8.85
CA LYS A 59 12.70 -2.40 -10.26
C LYS A 59 11.51 -2.47 -11.21
N GLU A 60 10.33 -2.85 -10.71
CA GLU A 60 9.10 -2.99 -11.49
C GLU A 60 7.98 -2.14 -10.85
N PRO A 61 8.16 -0.81 -10.73
CA PRO A 61 7.29 0.05 -9.93
C PRO A 61 5.84 0.06 -10.45
N ARG A 62 5.65 0.00 -11.77
CA ARG A 62 4.33 -0.08 -12.42
C ARG A 62 3.54 -1.35 -12.03
N VAL A 63 4.22 -2.49 -11.93
CA VAL A 63 3.58 -3.76 -11.52
C VAL A 63 3.02 -3.64 -10.10
N HIS A 64 3.76 -3.00 -9.21
CA HIS A 64 3.32 -2.77 -7.84
C HIS A 64 2.13 -1.81 -7.77
N LEU A 65 2.09 -0.75 -8.59
CA LEU A 65 0.93 0.16 -8.65
C LEU A 65 -0.31 -0.51 -9.23
N ASP A 66 -0.18 -1.34 -10.27
CA ASP A 66 -1.31 -2.10 -10.82
C ASP A 66 -1.89 -3.05 -9.76
N LEU A 67 -1.03 -3.75 -9.03
CA LEU A 67 -1.44 -4.59 -7.90
C LEU A 67 -2.13 -3.77 -6.82
N ALA A 68 -1.61 -2.59 -6.46
CA ALA A 68 -2.24 -1.70 -5.48
C ALA A 68 -3.65 -1.28 -5.90
N LYS A 69 -3.83 -0.86 -7.16
CA LYS A 69 -5.13 -0.49 -7.74
C LYS A 69 -6.12 -1.64 -7.69
N THR A 70 -5.70 -2.84 -8.12
CA THR A 70 -6.53 -4.05 -7.99
C THR A 70 -6.91 -4.32 -6.52
N ARG A 71 -6.01 -4.09 -5.55
CA ARG A 71 -6.36 -4.25 -4.12
C ARG A 71 -7.35 -3.19 -3.64
N ILE A 72 -7.23 -1.94 -4.09
CA ILE A 72 -8.19 -0.87 -3.79
C ILE A 72 -9.58 -1.25 -4.32
N GLU A 73 -9.68 -1.74 -5.56
CA GLU A 73 -10.94 -2.22 -6.15
C GLU A 73 -11.57 -3.36 -5.34
N ASN A 74 -10.77 -4.36 -4.93
CA ASN A 74 -11.24 -5.43 -4.05
C ASN A 74 -11.78 -4.90 -2.71
N ILE A 75 -11.19 -3.83 -2.14
CA ILE A 75 -11.70 -3.21 -0.91
C ILE A 75 -13.04 -2.54 -1.20
N VAL A 76 -13.18 -1.82 -2.32
CA VAL A 76 -14.45 -1.21 -2.75
C VAL A 76 -15.55 -2.26 -2.85
N GLU A 77 -15.28 -3.38 -3.52
CA GLU A 77 -16.26 -4.47 -3.68
C GLU A 77 -16.75 -5.01 -2.33
N VAL A 78 -15.84 -5.24 -1.38
CA VAL A 78 -16.19 -5.70 -0.02
C VAL A 78 -17.02 -4.66 0.71
N LEU A 79 -16.62 -3.39 0.71
CA LEU A 79 -17.35 -2.34 1.42
C LEU A 79 -18.74 -2.09 0.81
N LYS A 80 -18.87 -2.22 -0.52
CA LYS A 80 -20.18 -2.16 -1.20
C LYS A 80 -21.06 -3.34 -0.82
N ALA A 81 -20.50 -4.56 -0.75
CA ALA A 81 -21.23 -5.73 -0.28
C ALA A 81 -21.70 -5.59 1.18
N ASP A 82 -20.92 -4.91 2.01
CA ASP A 82 -21.28 -4.55 3.39
C ASP A 82 -22.27 -3.37 3.50
N GLY A 83 -22.75 -2.84 2.37
CA GLY A 83 -23.74 -1.77 2.32
C GLY A 83 -23.20 -0.38 2.69
N GLN A 84 -21.89 -0.17 2.64
CA GLN A 84 -21.31 1.16 2.85
C GLN A 84 -21.67 2.09 1.69
N PRO A 85 -22.06 3.36 1.95
CA PRO A 85 -22.33 4.33 0.89
C PRO A 85 -21.02 4.76 0.19
N ASP A 86 -21.11 5.10 -1.09
CA ASP A 86 -19.94 5.48 -1.91
C ASP A 86 -19.10 6.61 -1.28
N GLU A 87 -19.74 7.61 -0.66
CA GLU A 87 -19.04 8.72 0.02
C GLU A 87 -18.14 8.24 1.17
N GLU A 88 -18.59 7.25 1.95
CA GLU A 88 -17.79 6.68 3.04
C GLU A 88 -16.65 5.81 2.51
N ILE A 89 -16.89 5.08 1.41
CA ILE A 89 -15.86 4.31 0.72
C ILE A 89 -14.77 5.24 0.20
N ASP A 90 -15.16 6.32 -0.47
CA ASP A 90 -14.25 7.32 -1.01
C ASP A 90 -13.45 8.00 0.11
N ARG A 91 -14.12 8.36 1.21
CA ARG A 91 -13.44 8.93 2.39
C ARG A 91 -12.37 7.98 2.94
N ARG A 92 -12.69 6.69 3.10
CA ARG A 92 -11.76 5.67 3.62
C ARG A 92 -10.58 5.41 2.70
N LEU A 93 -10.80 5.46 1.39
CA LEU A 93 -9.78 5.12 0.39
C LEU A 93 -9.03 6.34 -0.14
N SER A 94 -9.42 7.56 0.25
CA SER A 94 -8.80 8.82 -0.17
C SER A 94 -7.28 8.83 -0.05
N VAL A 95 -6.75 8.38 1.10
CA VAL A 95 -5.31 8.31 1.36
C VAL A 95 -4.62 7.37 0.38
N LEU A 96 -5.16 6.16 0.18
CA LEU A 96 -4.55 5.20 -0.75
C LEU A 96 -4.58 5.70 -2.20
N ARG A 97 -5.68 6.35 -2.62
CA ARG A 97 -5.79 6.94 -3.97
C ARG A 97 -4.77 8.06 -4.16
N SER A 98 -4.65 8.96 -3.19
CA SER A 98 -3.65 10.04 -3.22
C SER A 98 -2.21 9.51 -3.25
N MET A 99 -1.92 8.43 -2.52
CA MET A 99 -0.61 7.78 -2.56
C MET A 99 -0.33 7.16 -3.95
N VAL A 100 -1.33 6.50 -4.57
CA VAL A 100 -1.20 5.98 -5.94
C VAL A 100 -0.90 7.12 -6.91
N GLU A 101 -1.70 8.19 -6.90
CA GLU A 101 -1.50 9.35 -7.78
C GLU A 101 -0.10 9.96 -7.63
N THR A 102 0.40 10.05 -6.39
CA THR A 102 1.75 10.57 -6.10
C THR A 102 2.82 9.66 -6.69
N ALA A 103 2.69 8.35 -6.50
CA ALA A 103 3.65 7.37 -7.03
C ALA A 103 3.61 7.29 -8.56
N GLU A 104 2.43 7.41 -9.18
CA GLU A 104 2.30 7.48 -10.64
C GLU A 104 2.99 8.71 -11.22
N GLY A 105 2.75 9.88 -10.63
CA GLY A 105 3.41 11.12 -11.06
C GLY A 105 4.94 11.01 -10.98
N ALA A 106 5.48 10.43 -9.91
CA ALA A 106 6.91 10.22 -9.76
C ALA A 106 7.50 9.27 -10.82
N ILE A 107 6.79 8.20 -11.18
CA ILE A 107 7.23 7.27 -12.24
C ILE A 107 7.19 7.95 -13.61
N GLU A 108 6.13 8.71 -13.90
CA GLU A 108 5.99 9.41 -15.17
C GLU A 108 7.08 10.48 -15.36
N GLU A 109 7.48 11.18 -14.30
CA GLU A 109 8.59 12.14 -14.34
C GLU A 109 9.93 11.45 -14.68
N VAL A 110 10.22 10.30 -14.05
CA VAL A 110 11.45 9.53 -14.32
C VAL A 110 11.46 9.00 -15.77
N ASP A 111 10.34 8.47 -16.26
CA ASP A 111 10.21 7.95 -17.62
C ASP A 111 10.38 9.03 -18.71
N VAL A 112 10.11 10.30 -18.39
CA VAL A 112 10.33 11.44 -19.29
C VAL A 112 11.80 11.87 -19.30
N ASP A 113 12.49 11.84 -18.16
CA ASP A 113 13.90 12.21 -18.04
C ASP A 113 14.86 11.17 -18.66
N GLU A 114 14.41 9.92 -18.84
CA GLU A 114 15.19 8.85 -19.50
C GLU A 114 15.08 8.83 -21.04
N GLN A 115 14.32 9.73 -21.67
CA GLN A 115 14.12 9.84 -23.13
C GLN A 115 14.97 10.94 -23.80
#